data_AF-A0A919R933-F1
#
_entry.id   AF-A0A919R933-F1
#
_cell.length_a   1.000
_cell.length_b   1.000
_cell.length_c   1.000
_cell.angle_alpha   90.00
_cell.angle_beta   90.00
_cell.angle_gamma   90.00
#
_symmetry.space_group_name_H-M   'P 1'
#
loop_
_entity.id
_entity.type
_entity.pdbx_description
1 polymer ?
#
loop_
_entity_poly.entity_id
_entity_poly.type
_entity_poly.pdbx_seq_one_letter_code
_entity_poly.pdbx_strand_id
1 'polypeptide(L)'
;MAPQAVDPIKPPGSVVIDEVNDDGTAVEIVAKNNRAYLVPAAEYEALEETAHLLRSPANMRRLIASYQHALEGERESRALIDLDEEP
;
A
#
# COMPACT_ATOMS: atom_id res chain seq x y z
N MET A 1 -28.10 15.26 -34.33
CA MET A 1 -28.14 14.64 -32.98
C MET A 1 -27.30 13.37 -33.08
N ALA A 2 -26.07 13.38 -32.56
CA ALA A 2 -25.23 12.18 -32.56
C ALA A 2 -25.84 11.14 -31.61
N PRO A 3 -25.78 9.83 -31.92
CA PRO A 3 -26.25 8.82 -30.99
C PRO A 3 -25.41 8.88 -29.72
N GLN A 4 -26.08 9.00 -28.58
CA GLN A 4 -25.45 8.91 -27.27
C GLN A 4 -24.92 7.48 -27.14
N ALA A 5 -23.60 7.32 -26.99
CA ALA A 5 -22.99 6.03 -26.76
C ALA A 5 -23.60 5.45 -25.48
N VAL A 6 -24.26 4.31 -25.60
CA VAL A 6 -24.74 3.54 -24.46
C VAL A 6 -23.50 3.06 -23.72
N ASP A 7 -23.36 3.48 -22.47
CA ASP A 7 -22.26 3.09 -21.60
C ASP A 7 -22.20 1.55 -21.56
N PRO A 8 -21.06 0.91 -21.88
CA PRO A 8 -20.99 -0.54 -21.93
C PRO A 8 -21.39 -1.11 -20.58
N ILE A 9 -22.38 -2.02 -20.59
CA ILE A 9 -22.89 -2.67 -19.39
C ILE A 9 -21.71 -3.31 -18.66
N LYS A 10 -21.33 -2.68 -17.55
CA LYS A 10 -20.23 -3.10 -16.71
C LYS A 10 -20.65 -4.35 -15.91
N PRO A 11 -19.94 -5.48 -16.02
CA PRO A 11 -20.33 -6.69 -15.30
C PRO A 11 -20.30 -6.46 -13.78
N PRO A 12 -21.21 -7.07 -13.01
CA PRO A 12 -21.46 -6.69 -11.61
C PRO A 12 -20.21 -6.76 -10.72
N GLY A 13 -19.29 -7.69 -10.99
CA GLY A 13 -18.02 -7.80 -10.24
C GLY A 13 -17.03 -6.65 -10.48
N SER A 14 -17.07 -6.00 -11.64
CA SER A 14 -16.19 -4.86 -11.93
C SER A 14 -16.69 -3.55 -11.33
N VAL A 15 -17.99 -3.41 -11.07
CA VAL A 15 -18.55 -2.22 -10.39
C VAL A 15 -17.99 -2.10 -8.98
N VAL A 16 -17.96 -3.22 -8.25
CA VAL A 16 -17.44 -3.29 -6.88
C VAL A 16 -15.94 -3.04 -6.82
N ILE A 17 -15.17 -3.50 -7.83
CA ILE A 17 -13.71 -3.27 -7.87
C ILE A 17 -13.40 -1.79 -8.02
N ASP A 18 -14.07 -1.09 -8.93
CA ASP A 18 -13.81 0.35 -9.14
C ASP A 18 -14.27 1.16 -7.92
N GLU A 19 -15.42 0.83 -7.32
CA GLU A 19 -15.91 1.48 -6.09
C GLU A 19 -14.91 1.33 -4.93
N VAL A 20 -14.37 0.12 -4.71
CA VAL A 20 -13.36 -0.10 -3.67
C VAL A 20 -12.11 0.73 -3.92
N ASN A 21 -11.63 0.80 -5.17
CA ASN A 21 -10.45 1.58 -5.51
C ASN A 21 -10.66 3.09 -5.38
N ASP A 22 -11.85 3.59 -5.73
CA ASP A 22 -12.17 5.02 -5.71
C ASP A 22 -12.45 5.53 -4.28
N ASP A 23 -13.17 4.74 -3.47
CA ASP A 23 -13.56 5.14 -2.11
C ASP A 23 -12.50 4.82 -1.05
N GLY A 24 -11.46 4.06 -1.40
CA GLY A 24 -10.39 3.64 -0.48
C GLY A 24 -10.91 2.86 0.73
N THR A 25 -12.09 2.25 0.63
CA THR A 25 -12.77 1.62 1.76
C THR A 25 -12.86 0.12 1.54
N ALA A 26 -12.45 -0.66 2.55
CA ALA A 26 -12.54 -2.11 2.52
C ALA A 26 -14.01 -2.58 2.49
N VAL A 27 -14.34 -3.47 1.55
CA VAL A 27 -15.65 -4.10 1.45
C VAL A 27 -15.58 -5.54 1.93
N GLU A 28 -16.50 -5.91 2.82
CA GLU A 28 -16.62 -7.26 3.33
C GLU A 28 -17.49 -8.14 2.41
N ILE A 29 -16.95 -9.30 2.03
CA ILE A 29 -17.65 -10.34 1.28
C ILE A 29 -18.01 -11.48 2.25
N VAL A 30 -19.29 -11.65 2.51
CA VAL A 30 -19.82 -12.73 3.36
C VAL A 30 -20.35 -13.88 2.51
N ALA A 31 -19.82 -15.07 2.74
CA ALA A 31 -20.38 -16.34 2.27
C ALA A 31 -20.86 -17.15 3.48
N LYS A 32 -21.76 -18.14 3.25
CA LYS A 32 -22.45 -18.91 4.30
C LYS A 32 -21.60 -19.21 5.55
N ASN A 33 -20.37 -19.70 5.36
CA ASN A 33 -19.41 -20.02 6.43
C ASN A 33 -18.02 -19.40 6.20
N ASN A 34 -17.89 -18.37 5.37
CA ASN A 34 -16.58 -17.77 5.09
C ASN A 34 -16.70 -16.26 4.91
N ARG A 35 -15.61 -15.54 5.17
CA ARG A 35 -15.54 -14.08 5.05
C ARG A 35 -14.24 -13.72 4.35
N ALA A 36 -14.30 -12.74 3.46
CA ALA A 36 -13.14 -12.15 2.81
C ALA A 36 -13.32 -10.64 2.75
N TYR A 37 -12.22 -9.90 2.65
CA TYR A 37 -12.25 -8.46 2.41
C TYR A 37 -11.66 -8.18 1.04
N LEU A 38 -12.35 -7.34 0.27
CA LEU A 38 -11.81 -6.70 -0.92
C LEU A 38 -11.30 -5.32 -0.49
N VAL A 39 -10.03 -5.05 -0.75
CA VAL A 39 -9.35 -3.79 -0.42
C VAL A 39 -8.65 -3.26 -1.67
N PRO A 40 -8.39 -1.95 -1.75
CA PRO A 40 -7.53 -1.41 -2.80
C PRO A 40 -6.17 -2.11 -2.78
N ALA A 41 -5.63 -2.44 -3.95
CA ALA A 41 -4.34 -3.11 -4.05
C ALA A 41 -3.21 -2.30 -3.37
N ALA A 42 -3.22 -0.98 -3.56
CA ALA A 42 -2.25 -0.09 -2.93
C ALA A 42 -2.31 -0.11 -1.39
N GLU A 43 -3.51 -0.24 -0.81
CA GLU A 43 -3.64 -0.38 0.65
C GLU A 43 -3.14 -1.73 1.14
N TYR A 44 -3.43 -2.80 0.40
CA TYR A 44 -2.92 -4.13 0.72
C TYR A 44 -1.39 -4.18 0.69
N GLU A 45 -0.77 -3.63 -0.35
CA GLU A 45 0.69 -3.55 -0.49
C GLU A 45 1.33 -2.71 0.63
N ALA A 46 0.72 -1.57 0.99
CA ALA A 46 1.19 -0.75 2.11
C ALA A 46 1.08 -1.48 3.47
N LEU A 47 0.02 -2.26 3.66
CA LEU A 47 -0.16 -3.10 4.85
C LEU A 47 0.86 -4.24 4.91
N GLU A 48 1.14 -4.91 3.79
CA GLU A 48 2.15 -5.96 3.73
C GLU A 48 3.55 -5.41 3.99
N GLU A 49 3.91 -4.27 3.41
CA GLU A 49 5.20 -3.61 3.63
C GLU A 49 5.34 -3.16 5.10
N THR A 50 4.29 -2.57 5.66
CA THR A 50 4.27 -2.20 7.09
C THR A 50 4.39 -3.45 7.96
N ALA A 51 3.61 -4.49 7.70
CA ALA A 51 3.70 -5.75 8.43
C ALA A 51 5.10 -6.40 8.30
N HIS A 52 5.73 -6.30 7.13
CA HIS A 52 7.09 -6.74 6.88
C HIS A 52 8.11 -5.98 7.74
N LEU A 53 8.03 -4.64 7.76
CA LEU A 53 8.86 -3.77 8.59
C LEU A 53 8.67 -4.02 10.09
N LEU A 54 7.42 -4.26 10.51
CA LEU A 54 7.04 -4.49 11.91
C LEU A 54 7.29 -5.93 12.39
N ARG A 55 7.52 -6.89 11.47
CA ARG A 55 7.74 -8.31 11.79
C ARG A 55 8.96 -8.56 12.68
N SER A 56 9.91 -7.63 12.68
CA SER A 56 11.04 -7.60 13.60
C SER A 56 10.87 -6.43 14.59
N PRO A 57 10.55 -6.71 15.86
CA PRO A 57 10.50 -5.68 16.90
C PRO A 57 11.82 -4.90 17.04
N ALA A 58 12.95 -5.50 16.66
CA ALA A 58 14.23 -4.81 16.63
C ALA A 58 14.33 -3.83 15.45
N ASN A 59 13.86 -4.21 14.26
CA ASN A 59 13.85 -3.34 13.09
C ASN A 59 12.89 -2.15 13.27
N MET A 60 11.70 -2.40 13.80
CA MET A 60 10.71 -1.36 14.12
C MET A 60 11.31 -0.30 15.08
N ARG A 61 11.95 -0.74 16.17
CA ARG A 61 12.61 0.19 17.11
C ARG A 61 13.68 1.04 16.42
N ARG A 62 14.50 0.42 15.55
CA ARG A 62 15.52 1.14 14.77
C ARG A 62 14.91 2.16 13.80
N LEU A 63 13.81 1.79 13.12
CA LEU A 63 13.14 2.68 12.18
C LEU A 63 12.53 3.89 12.90
N ILE A 64 11.83 3.68 14.01
CA ILE A 64 11.25 4.75 14.82
C ILE A 64 12.33 5.69 15.35
N ALA A 65 13.43 5.15 15.88
CA ALA A 65 14.55 5.97 16.36
C ALA A 65 15.17 6.77 15.21
N SER A 66 15.42 6.15 14.05
CA SER A 66 16.00 6.84 12.89
C SER A 66 15.10 7.97 12.36
N TYR A 67 13.78 7.74 12.39
CA TYR A 67 12.79 8.76 12.02
C TYR A 67 12.79 9.95 12.99
N GLN A 68 12.87 9.69 14.30
CA GLN A 68 12.98 10.73 15.31
C GLN A 68 14.27 11.55 15.15
N HIS A 69 15.41 10.89 15.01
CA HIS A 69 16.69 11.55 14.72
C HIS A 69 16.61 12.44 13.47
N ALA A 70 15.96 11.97 12.40
CA ALA A 70 15.78 12.77 11.19
C ALA A 70 14.92 14.03 11.40
N LEU A 71 13.85 13.96 12.21
CA LEU A 71 13.02 15.10 12.57
C LEU A 71 13.77 16.12 13.45
N GLU A 72 14.62 15.63 14.35
CA GLU A 72 15.46 16.44 15.24
C GLU A 72 16.70 17.00 14.52
N GLY A 73 16.92 16.61 13.26
CA GLY A 73 18.06 17.03 12.46
C GLY A 73 19.37 16.30 12.79
N GLU A 74 19.30 15.25 13.62
CA GLU A 74 20.39 14.36 13.98
C GLU A 74 20.70 13.38 12.84
N ARG A 75 21.18 13.91 11.72
CA ARG A 75 21.50 13.16 10.50
C ARG A 75 22.92 13.46 10.03
N GLU A 76 23.62 12.42 9.60
CA GLU A 76 24.91 12.55 8.92
C GLU A 76 24.72 12.40 7.41
N SER A 77 25.24 13.36 6.64
CA SER A 77 25.34 13.20 5.18
C SER A 77 26.58 12.37 4.87
N ARG A 78 26.41 11.28 4.12
CA ARG A 78 27.50 10.47 3.60
C ARG A 78 27.41 10.40 2.09
N ALA A 79 28.56 10.45 1.41
CA ALA A 79 28.62 10.17 -0.01
C ALA A 79 28.23 8.70 -0.26
N LEU A 80 27.63 8.42 -1.42
CA LEU A 80 27.44 7.04 -1.85
C LEU A 80 28.82 6.37 -1.98
N ILE A 81 28.93 5.14 -1.49
CA ILE A 81 30.11 4.31 -1.73
C ILE A 81 29.91 3.70 -3.12
N ASP A 82 30.88 3.90 -4.01
CA ASP A 82 30.93 3.15 -5.26
C ASP A 82 31.38 1.72 -4.95
N LEU A 83 30.57 0.73 -5.32
CA LEU A 83 30.85 -0.68 -5.06
C LEU A 83 31.81 -1.27 -6.10
N ASP A 84 32.04 -0.55 -7.20
CA ASP A 84 32.90 -0.97 -8.30
C ASP A 84 34.33 -0.37 -8.22
N GLU A 85 34.58 0.52 -7.25
CA GLU A 85 35.90 1.07 -6.97
C GLU A 85 36.63 0.13 -5.98
N GLU A 86 37.50 -0.75 -6.49
CA GLU A 86 38.39 -1.55 -5.61
C GLU A 86 39.36 -0.65 -4.83
N PRO A 87 39.70 -0.99 -3.58
CA PRO A 87 40.40 -0.12 -2.63
C PRO A 87 41.84 0.23 -3.00
#